data_AF-A0A6J5YKG1-F1
#
_entry.id   AF-A0A6J5YKG1-F1
#
_cell.length_a   1.000
_cell.length_b   1.000
_cell.length_c   1.000
_cell.angle_alpha   90.00
_cell.angle_beta   90.00
_cell.angle_gamma   90.00
#
_symmetry.space_group_name_H-M   'P 1'
#
loop_
_entity.id
_entity.type
_entity.pdbx_description
1 polymer ?
#
loop_
_entity_poly.entity_id
_entity_poly.type
_entity_poly.pdbx_seq_one_letter_code
_entity_poly.pdbx_strand_id
1 'polypeptide(L)' 'MTAPLSLPDALAQLPEEERIILSLHYLRALPSREIAQMLGVPEKSVVAVMASGKARITALLGLA' A
#
# COMPACT_ATOMS: atom_id res chain seq x y z
N MET A 1 -6.39 22.31 -12.45
CA MET A 1 -7.10 21.82 -11.26
C MET A 1 -7.27 20.33 -11.43
N THR A 2 -6.34 19.51 -10.93
CA THR A 2 -6.49 18.05 -10.96
C THR A 2 -7.58 17.69 -9.96
N ALA A 3 -8.66 17.07 -10.44
CA ALA A 3 -9.66 16.48 -9.57
C ALA A 3 -8.97 15.51 -8.58
N PRO A 4 -9.46 15.37 -7.34
CA PRO A 4 -8.95 14.33 -6.44
C PRO A 4 -9.01 13.01 -7.20
N LEU A 5 -7.85 12.34 -7.31
CA LEU A 5 -7.76 11.04 -7.96
C LEU A 5 -8.75 10.11 -7.26
N SER A 6 -9.53 9.36 -8.04
CA SER A 6 -10.37 8.33 -7.44
C SER A 6 -9.48 7.28 -6.77
N LEU A 7 -9.98 6.58 -5.74
CA LEU A 7 -9.24 5.49 -5.09
C LEU A 7 -8.61 4.50 -6.10
N PRO A 8 -9.33 4.05 -7.15
CA PRO A 8 -8.76 3.22 -8.21
C PRO A 8 -7.56 3.86 -8.93
N ASP A 9 -7.64 5.15 -9.26
CA ASP A 9 -6.56 5.85 -9.96
C ASP A 9 -5.35 6.07 -9.06
N ALA A 10 -5.57 6.32 -7.77
CA ALA A 10 -4.51 6.41 -6.77
C ALA A 10 -3.81 5.06 -6.58
N LEU A 11 -4.57 3.95 -6.54
CA LEU A 11 -4.04 2.59 -6.44
C LEU A 11 -3.26 2.17 -7.70
N ALA A 12 -3.70 2.62 -8.88
CA ALA A 12 -3.02 2.37 -10.15
C ALA A 12 -1.63 3.04 -10.22
N GLN A 13 -1.47 4.18 -9.54
CA GLN A 13 -0.20 4.91 -9.47
C GLN A 13 0.79 4.36 -8.43
N LEU A 14 0.36 3.42 -7.58
CA LEU A 14 1.27 2.77 -6.64
C LEU A 14 2.26 1.85 -7.37
N PRO A 15 3.51 1.76 -6.91
CA PRO A 15 4.40 0.66 -7.23
C PRO A 15 3.72 -0.68 -6.94
N GLU A 16 4.08 -1.70 -7.73
CA GLU A 16 3.47 -3.03 -7.63
C GLU A 16 3.66 -3.65 -6.24
N GLU A 17 4.82 -3.48 -5.62
CA GLU A 17 5.08 -3.94 -4.24
C GLU A 17 4.14 -3.31 -3.20
N GLU A 18 3.97 -1.98 -3.25
CA GLU A 18 3.05 -1.26 -2.36
C GLU A 18 1.62 -1.77 -2.56
N ARG A 19 1.20 -1.93 -3.81
CA ARG A 19 -0.14 -2.40 -4.16
C ARG A 19 -0.40 -3.83 -3.66
N ILE A 20 0.56 -4.75 -3.84
CA ILE A 20 0.44 -6.14 -3.38
C ILE A 20 0.32 -6.17 -1.85
N ILE A 21 1.24 -5.52 -1.14
CA ILE A 21 1.26 -5.51 0.33
C ILE A 21 -0.02 -4.89 0.89
N LEU A 22 -0.45 -3.75 0.35
CA LEU A 22 -1.68 -3.08 0.79
C LEU A 22 -2.93 -3.93 0.48
N SER A 23 -2.97 -4.62 -0.66
CA SER A 23 -4.08 -5.51 -1.01
C SER A 23 -4.16 -6.72 -0.07
N LEU A 24 -3.03 -7.36 0.21
CA LEU A 24 -2.97 -8.47 1.16
C LEU A 24 -3.37 -8.02 2.57
N HIS A 25 -2.93 -6.84 2.99
CA HIS A 25 -3.24 -6.33 4.32
C HIS A 25 -4.70 -5.88 4.45
N TYR A 26 -5.21 -5.05 3.54
CA TYR A 26 -6.53 -4.43 3.67
C TYR A 26 -7.67 -5.23 3.05
N LEU A 27 -7.44 -5.97 1.96
CA LEU A 27 -8.50 -6.76 1.31
C LEU A 27 -8.57 -8.19 1.85
N ARG A 28 -7.41 -8.78 2.21
CA ARG A 28 -7.33 -10.14 2.74
C ARG A 28 -7.19 -10.18 4.27
N ALA A 29 -7.12 -9.02 4.94
CA ALA A 29 -6.94 -8.89 6.39
C ALA A 29 -5.71 -9.63 6.93
N LEU A 30 -4.67 -9.82 6.11
CA LEU A 30 -3.47 -10.55 6.52
C LEU A 30 -2.56 -9.67 7.39
N PRO A 31 -2.03 -10.19 8.51
CA PRO A 31 -1.08 -9.46 9.32
C PRO A 31 0.28 -9.33 8.62
N SER A 32 1.02 -8.25 8.91
CA SER A 32 2.32 -7.93 8.29
C SER A 32 3.33 -9.08 8.36
N ARG A 33 3.36 -9.80 9.50
CA ARG A 33 4.20 -10.99 9.69
C ARG A 33 3.91 -12.11 8.69
N GLU A 34 2.65 -12.33 8.35
CA GLU A 34 2.22 -13.42 7.47
C GLU A 34 2.50 -13.05 6.02
N ILE A 35 2.25 -11.79 5.66
CA ILE A 35 2.66 -11.22 4.37
C ILE A 35 4.18 -11.34 4.17
N ALA A 36 4.97 -11.01 5.21
CA ALA A 36 6.42 -11.11 5.18
C ALA A 36 6.89 -12.56 4.93
N GLN A 37 6.27 -13.53 5.62
CA GLN A 37 6.55 -14.95 5.40
C GLN A 37 6.16 -15.41 4.00
N MET A 38 5.00 -15.00 3.50
CA MET A 38 4.53 -15.35 2.14
C MET A 38 5.44 -14.80 1.04
N LEU A 39 5.96 -13.59 1.22
CA LEU A 39 6.83 -12.92 0.26
C LEU A 39 8.33 -13.24 0.45
N GLY A 40 8.70 -13.93 1.54
CA GLY A 40 10.10 -14.25 1.85
C GLY A 40 10.95 -13.03 2.22
N VAL A 41 10.33 -11.95 2.71
CA VAL A 41 11.01 -10.69 3.07
C VAL A 41 10.93 -10.43 4.57
N PRO A 42 11.81 -9.58 5.14
CA PRO A 42 11.70 -9.18 6.53
C PRO A 42 10.39 -8.41 6.83
N GLU A 43 9.77 -8.66 7.99
CA GLU A 43 8.55 -7.95 8.40
C GLU A 43 8.73 -6.43 8.44
N LYS A 44 9.91 -5.96 8.87
CA LYS A 44 10.28 -4.53 8.83
C LYS A 44 10.15 -3.91 7.43
N SER A 45 10.45 -4.68 6.37
CA SER A 45 10.34 -4.21 4.99
C SER A 45 8.88 -4.07 4.60
N VAL A 46 8.04 -5.04 4.96
CA VAL A 46 6.58 -4.97 4.73
C VAL A 46 5.98 -3.75 5.41
N VAL A 47 6.36 -3.49 6.68
CA VAL A 47 5.89 -2.31 7.43
C VAL A 47 6.34 -1.00 6.77
N ALA A 48 7.60 -0.91 6.34
CA ALA A 48 8.12 0.28 5.67
C ALA A 48 7.40 0.56 4.34
N VAL A 49 7.22 -0.48 3.52
CA VAL A 49 6.49 -0.37 2.24
C VAL A 49 5.03 -0.02 2.48
N MET A 50 4.39 -0.60 3.49
CA MET A 50 3.02 -0.27 3.86
C MET A 50 2.89 1.19 4.32
N ALA A 51 3.84 1.70 5.10
CA ALA A 51 3.86 3.10 5.51
C ALA A 51 4.04 4.05 4.30
N SER A 52 4.97 3.72 3.40
CA SER A 52 5.19 4.45 2.14
C SER A 52 3.93 4.47 1.28
N GLY A 53 3.31 3.31 1.06
CA GLY A 53 2.11 3.18 0.25
C GLY A 53 0.92 3.95 0.84
N LYS A 54 0.72 3.90 2.17
CA LYS A 54 -0.30 4.73 2.83
C LYS A 54 -0.03 6.22 2.62
N ALA A 55 1.19 6.68 2.88
CA ALA A 55 1.55 8.09 2.71
C ALA A 55 1.34 8.57 1.26
N ARG A 56 1.69 7.73 0.29
CA ARG A 56 1.51 8.02 -1.14
C ARG A 56 0.03 8.09 -1.52
N ILE A 57 -0.80 7.13 -1.10
CA ILE A 57 -2.25 7.19 -1.33
C ILE A 57 -2.84 8.45 -0.70
N THR A 58 -2.51 8.74 0.56
CA THR A 58 -2.98 9.94 1.26
C THR A 58 -2.62 11.21 0.50
N ALA A 59 -1.39 11.32 -0.02
CA ALA A 59 -0.96 12.45 -0.84
C ALA A 59 -1.70 12.52 -2.20
N LEU A 60 -1.91 11.38 -2.88
CA LEU A 60 -2.62 11.31 -4.16
C LEU A 60 -4.11 11.66 -4.04
N LEU A 61 -4.72 11.32 -2.91
CA LEU A 61 -6.11 11.65 -2.59
C LEU A 61 -6.29 13.08 -2.06
N GLY A 62 -5.19 13.80 -1.79
CA GLY A 62 -5.24 15.14 -1.20
C GLY A 62 -5.68 15.15 0.27
N LEU A 63 -5.39 14.08 1.01
CA LEU A 63 -5.75 13.90 2.43
C LEU A 63 -4.55 14.13 3.37
N ALA A 64 -3.42 14.60 2.84
CA ALA A 64 -2.16 14.79 3.56
C ALA A 64 -2.06 16.16 4.23
#